data_AF-B5CPH4-F1
#
_entry.id   AF-B5CPH4-F1
#
_cell.length_a   1.000
_cell.length_b   1.000
_cell.length_c   1.000
_cell.angle_alpha   90.00
_cell.angle_beta   90.00
_cell.angle_gamma   90.00
#
_symmetry.space_group_name_H-M   'P 1'
#
loop_
_entity.id
_entity.type
_entity.pdbx_description
1 polymer ?
#
loop_
_entity_poly.entity_id
_entity_poly.type
_entity_poly.pdbx_seq_one_letter_code
_entity_poly.pdbx_strand_id
1 'polypeptide(L)' 'MSFSGKVKEELAGNISPARHCRIAELAAFIGMCGTVAINSFDQYSIRIHTENLLVARKVFTLIQKPLI' A
#
# COMPACT_ATOMS: atom_id res chain seq x y z
N MET A 1 -2.87 13.24 -20.83
CA MET A 1 -3.72 12.29 -20.08
C MET A 1 -3.93 11.05 -20.92
N SER A 2 -3.45 9.89 -20.47
CA SER A 2 -3.60 8.61 -21.18
C SER A 2 -4.71 7.78 -20.53
N PHE A 3 -5.36 6.91 -21.31
CA PHE A 3 -6.38 5.96 -20.82
C PHE A 3 -5.90 5.14 -19.61
N SER A 4 -4.60 4.78 -19.60
CA SER A 4 -3.96 4.08 -18.48
C SER A 4 -3.95 4.87 -17.17
N GLY A 5 -3.92 6.21 -17.21
CA GLY A 5 -3.94 7.04 -16.01
C GLY A 5 -5.27 6.96 -15.26
N LYS A 6 -6.39 7.04 -15.99
CA LYS A 6 -7.74 6.97 -15.41
C LYS A 6 -8.02 5.61 -14.76
N VAL A 7 -7.64 4.53 -15.42
CA VAL A 7 -7.82 3.17 -14.88
C VAL A 7 -7.02 2.98 -13.59
N LYS A 8 -5.80 3.54 -13.50
CA LYS A 8 -4.99 3.50 -12.27
C LYS A 8 -5.63 4.27 -11.12
N GLU A 9 -6.30 5.38 -11.39
CA GLU A 9 -7.04 6.15 -10.37
C GLU A 9 -8.26 5.39 -9.84
N GLU A 10 -9.03 4.75 -10.72
CA GLU A 10 -10.17 3.91 -10.32
C GLU A 10 -9.74 2.71 -9.47
N LEU A 11 -8.67 2.03 -9.88
CA LEU A 11 -8.07 0.92 -9.12
C LEU A 11 -7.54 1.39 -7.76
N ALA A 12 -6.96 2.59 -7.68
CA ALA A 12 -6.51 3.16 -6.41
C ALA A 12 -7.69 3.39 -5.44
N GLY A 13 -8.87 3.74 -5.94
CA GLY A 13 -10.09 3.87 -5.13
C GLY A 13 -10.71 2.54 -4.68
N ASN A 14 -10.56 1.47 -5.47
CA ASN A 14 -11.25 0.20 -5.23
C ASN A 14 -10.54 -0.69 -4.19
N ILE A 15 -11.11 -0.88 -3.00
CA ILE A 15 -10.53 -1.72 -1.95
C ILE A 15 -11.31 -3.02 -1.84
N SER A 16 -10.61 -4.16 -1.91
CA SER A 16 -11.26 -5.45 -1.72
C SER A 16 -11.86 -5.55 -0.30
N PRO A 17 -13.12 -6.02 -0.15
CA PRO A 17 -13.74 -6.18 1.17
C PRO A 17 -13.05 -7.28 1.99
N ALA A 18 -12.51 -8.30 1.32
CA ALA A 18 -11.87 -9.44 1.96
C ALA A 18 -10.53 -9.03 2.60
N ARG A 19 -10.37 -9.37 3.88
CA ARG A 19 -9.16 -9.05 4.67
C ARG A 19 -7.89 -9.67 4.07
N HIS A 20 -7.96 -10.91 3.58
CA HIS A 20 -6.81 -11.60 3.00
C HIS A 20 -6.32 -10.91 1.72
N CYS A 21 -7.22 -10.39 0.89
CA CYS A 21 -6.84 -9.61 -0.29
C CYS A 21 -6.13 -8.31 0.10
N ARG A 22 -6.62 -7.59 1.12
CA ARG A 22 -6.00 -6.36 1.61
C ARG A 22 -4.59 -6.60 2.15
N ILE A 23 -4.39 -7.69 2.89
CA ILE A 23 -3.07 -8.06 3.41
C ILE A 23 -2.13 -8.44 2.27
N ALA A 24 -2.59 -9.24 1.30
CA ALA A 24 -1.78 -9.63 0.14
C ALA A 24 -1.38 -8.40 -0.70
N GLU A 25 -2.30 -7.46 -0.91
CA GLU A 25 -2.04 -6.23 -1.64
C GLU A 25 -1.04 -5.33 -0.90
N LEU A 26 -1.20 -5.17 0.42
CA LEU A 26 -0.24 -4.44 1.25
C LEU A 26 1.15 -5.10 1.22
N ALA A 27 1.22 -6.44 1.32
CA ALA A 27 2.47 -7.18 1.23
C ALA A 27 3.15 -7.00 -0.14
N ALA A 28 2.37 -6.96 -1.22
CA ALA A 28 2.89 -6.68 -2.56
C ALA A 28 3.49 -5.26 -2.65
N PHE A 29 2.83 -4.25 -2.08
CA PHE A 29 3.40 -2.90 -2.02
C PHE A 29 4.67 -2.83 -1.18
N ILE A 30 4.70 -3.48 -0.01
CA ILE A 30 5.90 -3.53 0.82
C ILE A 30 7.05 -4.24 0.08
N GLY A 31 6.76 -5.32 -0.65
CA GLY A 31 7.78 -6.03 -1.45
C GLY A 31 8.28 -5.22 -2.65
N MET A 32 7.44 -4.37 -3.25
CA MET A 32 7.79 -3.60 -4.44
C MET A 32 8.52 -2.29 -4.13
N CYS A 33 8.06 -1.54 -3.13
CA CYS A 33 8.54 -0.18 -2.82
C CYS A 33 8.72 0.08 -1.31
N GLY A 34 8.64 -0.98 -0.50
CA GLY A 34 8.86 -0.92 0.93
C GLY A 34 10.26 -1.39 1.35
N THR A 35 10.72 -0.86 2.46
CA THR A 35 11.88 -1.37 3.21
C THR A 35 11.44 -1.69 4.62
N VAL A 36 11.71 -2.91 5.07
CA VAL A 36 11.49 -3.34 6.45
C VAL A 36 12.79 -3.16 7.21
N ALA A 37 12.76 -2.38 8.29
CA ALA A 37 13.90 -2.16 9.16
C ALA A 37 13.55 -2.60 10.58
N ILE A 38 14.43 -3.40 11.17
CA ILE A 38 14.35 -3.87 12.54
C ILE A 38 15.47 -3.15 13.29
N ASN A 39 15.13 -2.42 14.34
CA ASN A 39 16.14 -1.72 15.14
C ASN A 39 16.69 -2.62 16.25
N SER A 40 17.73 -2.14 16.94
CA SER A 40 18.39 -2.84 18.05
C SER A 40 17.49 -3.06 19.28
N PHE A 41 16.31 -2.43 19.32
CA PHE A 41 15.28 -2.62 20.35
C PHE A 41 14.15 -3.55 19.88
N ASP A 42 14.38 -4.32 18.81
CA ASP A 42 13.39 -5.23 18.20
C ASP A 42 12.10 -4.53 17.75
N GLN A 43 12.19 -3.24 17.41
CA GLN A 43 11.07 -2.48 16.85
C GLN A 43 11.08 -2.60 15.34
N TYR A 44 9.93 -3.02 14.80
CA TYR A 44 9.69 -3.19 13.37
C TYR A 44 9.18 -1.88 12.78
N SER A 45 9.83 -1.42 11.73
CA SER A 45 9.41 -0.25 10.97
C SER A 45 9.35 -0.56 9.49
N ILE A 46 8.30 -0.07 8.82
CA ILE A 46 8.10 -0.20 7.38
C ILE A 46 8.21 1.19 6.79
N ARG A 47 9.14 1.38 5.86
CA ARG A 47 9.30 2.63 5.10
C ARG A 47 8.87 2.39 3.67
N ILE A 48 8.01 3.25 3.13
CA ILE A 48 7.54 3.14 1.74
C ILE A 48 7.98 4.38 1.00
N HIS A 49 8.77 4.19 -0.05
CA HIS A 49 9.28 5.27 -0.89
C HIS A 49 8.70 5.11 -2.29
N THR A 50 7.85 6.04 -2.70
CA THR A 50 7.20 6.04 -4.01
C THR A 50 7.03 7.46 -4.54
N GLU A 51 7.35 7.66 -5.81
CA GLU A 51 7.05 8.88 -6.57
C GLU A 51 5.61 8.91 -7.09
N ASN A 52 4.92 7.77 -7.04
CA ASN A 52 3.53 7.65 -7.47
C ASN A 52 2.58 7.95 -6.30
N LEU A 53 1.89 9.09 -6.38
CA LEU A 53 0.90 9.53 -5.40
C LEU A 53 -0.25 8.54 -5.20
N LEU A 54 -0.67 7.83 -6.25
CA LEU A 54 -1.75 6.84 -6.16
C LEU A 54 -1.35 5.66 -5.30
N VAL A 55 -0.10 5.19 -5.44
CA VAL A 55 0.46 4.11 -4.61
C VAL A 55 0.53 4.56 -3.15
N ALA A 56 1.03 5.78 -2.88
CA ALA A 56 1.09 6.32 -1.53
C ALA A 56 -0.29 6.39 -0.87
N ARG A 57 -1.30 6.93 -1.58
CA ARG A 57 -2.68 7.00 -1.10
C ARG A 57 -3.28 5.63 -0.87
N LYS A 58 -3.01 4.67 -1.76
CA LYS A 58 -3.52 3.30 -1.65
C LYS A 58 -3.00 2.60 -0.41
N VAL A 59 -1.68 2.62 -0.21
CA VAL A 59 -1.06 1.99 0.95
C VAL A 59 -1.51 2.64 2.25
N PHE A 60 -1.56 3.99 2.29
CA PHE A 60 -2.09 4.70 3.45
C PHE A 60 -3.51 4.26 3.80
N THR A 61 -4.37 4.14 2.78
CA THR A 61 -5.75 3.69 2.99
C THR A 61 -5.81 2.23 3.44
N LEU A 62 -4.99 1.34 2.88
CA LEU A 62 -4.91 -0.07 3.30
C LEU A 62 -4.40 -0.26 4.74
N ILE A 63 -3.54 0.65 5.24
CA ILE A 63 -3.02 0.64 6.61
C ILE A 63 -3.98 1.29 7.61
N GLN A 64 -4.75 2.32 7.21
CA GLN A 64 -5.67 3.02 8.11
C GLN A 64 -7.03 2.30 8.25
N LYS A 65 -7.48 1.57 7.23
CA LYS A 65 -8.75 0.80 7.21
C LYS A 65 -8.73 -0.71 7.57
N PRO A 66 -7.64 -1.35 8.04
CA PRO A 66 -7.68 -2.75 8.47
C PRO A 66 -8.22 -2.91 9.89
N LEU A 67 -8.47 -1.81 10.62
CA LEU A 67 -8.99 -1.76 11.99
C LEU A 67 -10.49 -1.45 12.02
N ILE A 68 -11.30 -2.43 11.63
CA ILE A 68 -12.63 -2.75 12.23
C ILE A 68 -12.80 -4.26 12.11
#